data_AF-A0AA36MZU4-F1
#
_entry.id   AF-A0AA36MZU4-F1
#
_cell.length_a   1.000
_cell.length_b   1.000
_cell.length_c   1.000
_cell.angle_alpha   90.00
_cell.angle_beta   90.00
_cell.angle_gamma   90.00
#
_symmetry.space_group_name_H-M   'P 1'
#
loop_
_entity.id
_entity.type
_entity.pdbx_description
1 polymer ?
#
loop_
_entity_poly.entity_id
_entity_poly.type
_entity_poly.pdbx_seq_one_letter_code
_entity_poly.pdbx_strand_id
1 'polypeptide(L)'
;MASRLTMDITSVLGAIRNAQSKGFGSFSPYSLAKKEILAGKKLTHWMWYVWPSLRLVRSNVKQPQFLLPSWEAVSAFLDDNLLRFRLCEITEIATSHLVAGVSPDTLFGKQARIDVAKFRECMQVFLASSLERDDPQLVELFLKALRALRAPQLDAAVKAALPRAEVAEVEEVLRRGAGATSSLRERRVVPTSQERKPPTPSPAAASKPSIQIFEFGTSELWDVLEMSSTETVGSMEQKIRGSRTWPRNVELQLILLPSAKSNNCILRFTVFTRCARELGEEDTRCKYQYYRAQCTCPESQLEDWMEHRARGSCHLDVLPDRSTVHVKQ
;
A
#
# COMPACT_ATOMS: atom_id res chain seq x y z
N MET A 1 -3.84 -29.33 6.12
CA MET A 1 -4.29 -28.23 7.02
C MET A 1 -4.37 -26.88 6.30
N ALA A 2 -3.38 -26.48 5.50
CA ALA A 2 -3.37 -25.20 4.78
C ALA A 2 -4.65 -24.91 3.95
N SER A 3 -5.14 -25.87 3.16
CA SER A 3 -6.35 -25.71 2.35
C SER A 3 -7.61 -25.35 3.18
N ARG A 4 -7.78 -25.96 4.37
CA ARG A 4 -8.92 -25.68 5.26
C ARG A 4 -8.85 -24.27 5.87
N LEU A 5 -7.64 -23.81 6.23
CA LEU A 5 -7.42 -22.46 6.74
C LEU A 5 -7.68 -21.41 5.64
N THR A 6 -7.20 -21.64 4.42
CA THR A 6 -7.44 -20.74 3.28
C THR A 6 -8.93 -20.64 2.92
N MET A 7 -9.66 -21.75 2.99
CA MET A 7 -11.13 -21.74 2.81
C MET A 7 -11.84 -20.95 3.92
N ASP A 8 -11.38 -21.06 5.17
CA ASP A 8 -11.94 -20.30 6.30
C ASP A 8 -11.70 -18.78 6.14
N ILE A 9 -10.48 -18.37 5.77
CA ILE A 9 -10.15 -16.96 5.50
C ILE A 9 -11.00 -16.41 4.37
N THR A 10 -11.07 -17.10 3.23
CA THR A 10 -11.84 -16.66 2.06
C THR A 10 -13.32 -16.52 2.40
N SER A 11 -13.87 -17.45 3.18
CA SER A 11 -15.25 -17.40 3.65
C SER A 11 -15.51 -16.19 4.55
N VAL A 12 -14.67 -15.95 5.55
CA VAL A 12 -14.81 -14.82 6.49
C VAL A 12 -14.70 -13.48 5.76
N LEU A 13 -13.69 -13.29 4.91
CA LEU A 13 -13.55 -12.05 4.14
C LEU A 13 -14.70 -11.86 3.14
N GLY A 14 -15.21 -12.95 2.55
CA GLY A 14 -16.44 -12.93 1.76
C GLY A 14 -17.67 -12.48 2.56
N ALA A 15 -17.84 -12.99 3.78
CA ALA A 15 -18.92 -12.60 4.68
C ALA A 15 -18.83 -11.11 5.06
N ILE A 16 -17.63 -10.61 5.36
CA ILE A 16 -17.39 -9.20 5.66
C ILE A 16 -17.73 -8.32 4.44
N ARG A 17 -17.24 -8.67 3.24
CA ARG A 17 -17.56 -7.91 2.01
C ARG A 17 -19.05 -7.84 1.77
N ASN A 18 -19.75 -8.95 1.92
CA ASN A 18 -21.20 -9.01 1.76
C ASN A 18 -21.92 -8.13 2.78
N ALA A 19 -21.55 -8.23 4.06
CA ALA A 19 -22.14 -7.41 5.12
C ALA A 19 -21.88 -5.91 4.90
N GLN A 20 -20.68 -5.54 4.45
CA GLN A 20 -20.38 -4.15 4.12
C GLN A 20 -21.15 -3.65 2.90
N SER A 21 -21.43 -4.51 1.91
CA SER A 21 -22.11 -4.09 0.67
C SER A 21 -23.63 -3.95 0.85
N LYS A 22 -24.29 -4.90 1.53
CA LYS A 22 -25.76 -4.93 1.64
C LYS A 22 -26.31 -4.96 3.07
N GLY A 23 -25.46 -4.90 4.09
CA GLY A 23 -25.84 -5.12 5.48
C GLY A 23 -25.92 -6.61 5.84
N PHE A 24 -26.27 -6.90 7.09
CA PHE A 24 -26.43 -8.26 7.61
C PHE A 24 -27.63 -8.34 8.55
N GLY A 25 -28.71 -9.03 8.14
CA GLY A 25 -29.97 -9.00 8.88
C GLY A 25 -30.50 -7.57 8.98
N SER A 26 -30.67 -7.06 10.21
CA SER A 26 -31.04 -5.66 10.48
C SER A 26 -29.85 -4.70 10.60
N PHE A 27 -28.62 -5.17 10.40
CA PHE A 27 -27.39 -4.40 10.54
C PHE A 27 -27.02 -3.68 9.25
N SER A 28 -26.47 -2.47 9.39
CA SER A 28 -26.36 -1.49 8.31
C SER A 28 -25.15 -1.71 7.39
N PRO A 29 -25.24 -1.42 6.08
CA PRO A 29 -24.10 -1.52 5.17
C PRO A 29 -23.04 -0.44 5.46
N TYR A 30 -21.84 -0.61 4.88
CA TYR A 30 -20.72 0.32 4.98
C TYR A 30 -21.10 1.74 4.52
N SER A 31 -21.93 1.88 3.49
CA SER A 31 -22.37 3.18 3.00
C SER A 31 -23.10 4.01 4.06
N LEU A 32 -23.86 3.36 4.96
CA LEU A 32 -24.50 4.01 6.10
C LEU A 32 -23.52 4.22 7.25
N ALA A 33 -22.66 3.24 7.55
CA ALA A 33 -21.60 3.38 8.56
C ALA A 33 -20.71 4.61 8.27
N LYS A 34 -20.30 4.79 7.01
CA LYS A 34 -19.53 5.96 6.56
C LYS A 34 -20.30 7.26 6.78
N LYS A 35 -21.59 7.32 6.43
CA LYS A 35 -22.43 8.51 6.66
C LYS A 35 -22.52 8.89 8.14
N GLU A 36 -22.67 7.89 9.01
CA GLU A 36 -22.71 8.10 10.47
C GLU A 36 -21.39 8.65 11.02
N ILE A 37 -20.27 8.06 10.62
CA ILE A 37 -18.95 8.53 11.05
C ILE A 37 -18.59 9.87 10.44
N LEU A 38 -18.99 10.17 9.20
CA LEU A 38 -18.89 11.52 8.62
C LEU A 38 -19.68 12.54 9.45
N ALA A 39 -20.87 12.18 9.91
CA ALA A 39 -21.68 13.00 10.81
C ALA A 39 -21.14 13.09 12.25
N GLY A 40 -20.00 12.45 12.54
CA GLY A 40 -19.34 12.50 13.84
C GLY A 40 -20.04 11.67 14.92
N LYS A 41 -20.94 10.75 14.56
CA LYS A 41 -21.66 9.91 15.53
C LYS A 41 -22.17 8.61 14.92
N LYS A 42 -21.66 7.49 15.44
CA LYS A 42 -22.19 6.15 15.20
C LYS A 42 -23.58 5.98 15.82
N LEU A 43 -24.51 5.46 15.02
CA LEU A 43 -25.92 5.29 15.41
C LEU A 43 -26.38 3.85 15.29
N THR A 44 -25.93 3.13 14.26
CA THR A 44 -26.41 1.78 13.95
C THR A 44 -25.35 0.70 14.25
N HIS A 45 -25.72 -0.55 13.98
CA HIS A 45 -24.90 -1.72 14.26
C HIS A 45 -24.18 -2.15 12.98
N TRP A 46 -22.85 -1.99 12.97
CA TRP A 46 -22.00 -2.43 11.85
C TRP A 46 -20.54 -2.69 12.27
N MET A 47 -20.23 -2.49 13.56
CA MET A 47 -18.87 -2.49 14.11
C MET A 47 -18.07 -3.75 13.72
N TRP A 48 -18.71 -4.92 13.79
CA TRP A 48 -18.04 -6.22 13.62
C TRP A 48 -17.41 -6.46 12.24
N TYR A 49 -17.96 -5.86 11.18
CA TYR A 49 -17.49 -6.05 9.80
C TYR A 49 -16.94 -4.78 9.16
N VAL A 50 -16.88 -3.67 9.90
CA VAL A 50 -16.22 -2.43 9.45
C VAL A 50 -14.87 -2.25 10.14
N TRP A 51 -14.82 -2.47 11.46
CA TRP A 51 -13.59 -2.59 12.26
C TRP A 51 -13.54 -3.98 12.90
N PRO A 52 -13.19 -5.02 12.12
CA PRO A 52 -13.25 -6.39 12.58
C PRO A 52 -12.21 -6.68 13.67
N SER A 53 -12.50 -7.67 14.51
CA SER A 53 -11.60 -8.13 15.56
C SER A 53 -10.91 -9.43 15.15
N LEU A 54 -9.64 -9.58 15.55
CA LEU A 54 -8.94 -10.86 15.50
C LEU A 54 -9.52 -11.80 16.56
N ARG A 55 -9.78 -13.06 16.20
CA ARG A 55 -10.38 -14.08 17.08
C ARG A 55 -9.56 -14.30 18.35
N LEU A 56 -8.23 -14.23 18.25
CA LEU A 56 -7.32 -14.37 19.39
C LEU A 56 -7.43 -13.20 20.39
N VAL A 57 -7.88 -12.02 19.94
CA VAL A 57 -8.11 -10.85 20.78
C VAL A 57 -9.51 -10.89 21.39
N ARG A 58 -10.52 -11.32 20.63
CA ARG A 58 -11.89 -11.50 21.09
C ARG A 58 -12.51 -12.80 20.58
N SER A 59 -12.84 -13.70 21.50
CA SER A 59 -13.49 -14.98 21.19
C SER A 59 -15.02 -14.95 21.37
N ASN A 60 -15.52 -14.27 22.42
CA ASN A 60 -16.95 -14.25 22.76
C ASN A 60 -17.64 -12.98 22.27
N VAL A 61 -17.95 -12.94 20.97
CA VAL A 61 -18.66 -11.80 20.35
C VAL A 61 -20.02 -12.22 19.79
N LYS A 62 -20.95 -11.27 19.68
CA LYS A 62 -22.30 -11.52 19.13
C LYS A 62 -22.32 -12.02 17.70
N GLN A 63 -21.31 -11.68 16.90
CA GLN A 63 -21.24 -12.02 15.48
C GLN A 63 -19.87 -12.68 15.19
N PRO A 64 -19.65 -13.94 15.63
CA PRO A 64 -18.37 -14.61 15.51
C PRO A 64 -17.96 -14.89 14.06
N GLN A 65 -18.91 -14.93 13.12
CA GLN A 65 -18.66 -15.12 11.69
C GLN A 65 -17.88 -13.97 11.03
N PHE A 66 -17.75 -12.82 11.71
CA PHE A 66 -16.93 -11.69 11.23
C PHE A 66 -15.57 -11.59 11.96
N LEU A 67 -15.27 -12.51 12.88
CA LEU A 67 -13.94 -12.53 13.51
C LEU A 67 -12.91 -13.02 12.50
N LEU A 68 -11.82 -12.27 12.36
CA LEU A 68 -10.66 -12.71 11.58
C LEU A 68 -10.07 -13.95 12.29
N PRO A 69 -10.02 -15.12 11.63
CA PRO A 69 -9.71 -16.38 12.32
C PRO A 69 -8.23 -16.50 12.71
N SER A 70 -7.33 -15.81 12.01
CA SER A 70 -5.89 -15.92 12.19
C SER A 70 -5.15 -14.65 11.77
N TRP A 71 -3.84 -14.63 11.96
CA TRP A 71 -2.97 -13.54 11.52
C TRP A 71 -2.92 -13.41 9.99
N GLU A 72 -2.89 -14.54 9.28
CA GLU A 72 -2.96 -14.58 7.81
C GLU A 72 -4.26 -13.95 7.29
N ALA A 73 -5.35 -14.03 8.06
CA ALA A 73 -6.59 -13.36 7.72
C ALA A 73 -6.50 -11.83 7.85
N VAL A 74 -5.70 -11.32 8.79
CA VAL A 74 -5.42 -9.87 8.93
C VAL A 74 -4.62 -9.38 7.73
N SER A 75 -3.57 -10.11 7.34
CA SER A 75 -2.81 -9.79 6.13
C SER A 75 -3.69 -9.87 4.88
N ALA A 76 -4.47 -10.94 4.72
CA ALA A 76 -5.38 -11.11 3.58
C ALA A 76 -6.48 -10.03 3.53
N PHE A 77 -6.93 -9.51 4.68
CA PHE A 77 -7.83 -8.37 4.74
C PHE A 77 -7.18 -7.11 4.14
N LEU A 78 -5.90 -6.85 4.43
CA LEU A 78 -5.15 -5.73 3.85
C LEU A 78 -4.80 -5.96 2.37
N ASP A 79 -4.68 -7.22 1.92
CA ASP A 79 -4.48 -7.56 0.51
C ASP A 79 -5.76 -7.40 -0.33
N ASP A 80 -6.94 -7.49 0.28
CA ASP A 80 -8.21 -7.21 -0.39
C ASP A 80 -8.40 -5.70 -0.59
N ASN A 81 -8.36 -5.26 -1.84
CA ASN A 81 -8.43 -3.85 -2.21
C ASN A 81 -9.67 -3.14 -1.67
N LEU A 82 -10.83 -3.78 -1.67
CA LEU A 82 -12.09 -3.17 -1.23
C LEU A 82 -12.12 -3.06 0.29
N LEU A 83 -11.73 -4.14 0.98
CA LEU A 83 -11.71 -4.17 2.44
C LEU A 83 -10.68 -3.20 3.02
N ARG A 84 -9.46 -3.20 2.48
CA ARG A 84 -8.41 -2.23 2.82
C ARG A 84 -8.89 -0.80 2.59
N PHE A 85 -9.43 -0.49 1.40
CA PHE A 85 -9.92 0.85 1.09
C PHE A 85 -10.95 1.33 2.11
N ARG A 86 -11.96 0.50 2.41
CA ARG A 86 -13.03 0.83 3.35
C ARG A 86 -12.52 0.99 4.79
N LEU A 87 -11.61 0.13 5.24
CA LEU A 87 -10.97 0.25 6.54
C LEU A 87 -10.20 1.57 6.64
N CYS A 88 -9.39 1.91 5.63
CA CYS A 88 -8.60 3.13 5.65
C CYS A 88 -9.49 4.38 5.63
N GLU A 89 -10.45 4.42 4.71
CA GLU A 89 -11.36 5.56 4.53
C GLU A 89 -12.12 5.89 5.82
N ILE A 90 -12.80 4.91 6.43
CA ILE A 90 -13.58 5.20 7.64
C ILE A 90 -12.71 5.49 8.86
N THR A 91 -11.49 4.92 8.92
CA THR A 91 -10.53 5.20 9.99
C THR A 91 -10.00 6.62 9.89
N GLU A 92 -9.69 7.13 8.69
CA GLU A 92 -9.26 8.52 8.49
C GLU A 92 -10.36 9.51 8.91
N ILE A 93 -11.62 9.23 8.55
CA ILE A 93 -12.76 10.07 8.93
C ILE A 93 -12.94 10.08 10.45
N ALA A 94 -12.93 8.91 11.10
CA ALA A 94 -13.04 8.81 12.56
C ALA A 94 -11.89 9.54 13.25
N THR A 95 -10.66 9.35 12.76
CA THR A 95 -9.45 9.99 13.30
C THR A 95 -9.53 11.51 13.17
N SER A 96 -10.05 12.04 12.05
CA SER A 96 -10.22 13.48 11.85
C SER A 96 -11.13 14.12 12.91
N HIS A 97 -12.24 13.45 13.26
CA HIS A 97 -13.12 13.90 14.34
C HIS A 97 -12.43 13.87 15.71
N LEU A 98 -11.71 12.78 16.02
CA LEU A 98 -10.99 12.64 17.28
C LEU A 98 -9.89 13.70 17.44
N VAL A 99 -9.14 13.99 16.37
CA VAL A 99 -8.13 15.06 16.33
C VAL A 99 -8.77 16.43 16.50
N ALA A 100 -9.94 16.65 15.91
CA ALA A 100 -10.72 17.88 16.10
C ALA A 100 -11.34 18.03 17.51
N GLY A 101 -11.13 17.06 18.40
CA GLY A 101 -11.57 17.13 19.79
C GLY A 101 -12.95 16.52 20.06
N VAL A 102 -13.57 15.85 19.08
CA VAL A 102 -14.79 15.06 19.33
C VAL A 102 -14.45 13.92 20.29
N SER A 103 -15.20 13.81 21.38
CA SER A 103 -14.94 12.75 22.36
C SER A 103 -15.22 11.36 21.75
N PRO A 104 -14.46 10.32 22.12
CA PRO A 104 -14.75 8.95 21.69
C PRO A 104 -16.18 8.51 22.05
N ASP A 105 -16.70 8.92 23.20
CA ASP A 105 -18.07 8.64 23.62
C ASP A 105 -19.12 9.24 22.68
N THR A 106 -18.87 10.46 22.19
CA THR A 106 -19.71 11.09 21.17
C THR A 106 -19.63 10.35 19.84
N LEU A 107 -18.41 10.08 19.36
CA LEU A 107 -18.17 9.49 18.04
C LEU A 107 -18.71 8.06 17.94
N PHE A 108 -18.51 7.24 18.97
CA PHE A 108 -18.95 5.83 18.99
C PHE A 108 -20.35 5.64 19.60
N GLY A 109 -20.97 6.73 20.09
CA GLY A 109 -22.38 6.77 20.50
C GLY A 109 -22.71 5.85 21.66
N LYS A 110 -23.93 5.28 21.65
CA LYS A 110 -24.50 4.54 22.80
C LYS A 110 -23.66 3.33 23.26
N GLN A 111 -22.83 2.78 22.39
CA GLN A 111 -22.01 1.59 22.65
C GLN A 111 -20.53 1.92 22.82
N ALA A 112 -20.17 3.20 23.01
CA ALA A 112 -18.80 3.69 23.06
C ALA A 112 -17.89 2.87 23.99
N ARG A 113 -18.34 2.49 25.19
CA ARG A 113 -17.56 1.65 26.11
C ARG A 113 -17.01 0.37 25.45
N ILE A 114 -17.78 -0.25 24.57
CA ILE A 114 -17.40 -1.49 23.88
C ILE A 114 -16.72 -1.17 22.54
N ASP A 115 -17.24 -0.18 21.82
CA ASP A 115 -16.82 0.15 20.47
C ASP A 115 -15.48 0.88 20.43
N VAL A 116 -15.19 1.77 21.38
CA VAL A 116 -13.86 2.40 21.51
C VAL A 116 -12.78 1.36 21.75
N ALA A 117 -13.05 0.38 22.63
CA ALA A 117 -12.12 -0.74 22.86
C ALA A 117 -11.92 -1.57 21.58
N LYS A 118 -13.01 -1.88 20.85
CA LYS A 118 -12.92 -2.62 19.57
C LYS A 118 -12.09 -1.85 18.54
N PHE A 119 -12.32 -0.55 18.41
CA PHE A 119 -11.59 0.28 17.48
C PHE A 119 -10.10 0.30 17.86
N ARG A 120 -9.77 0.55 19.12
CA ARG A 120 -8.38 0.53 19.61
C ARG A 120 -7.68 -0.80 19.28
N GLU A 121 -8.31 -1.92 19.60
CA GLU A 121 -7.76 -3.25 19.32
C GLU A 121 -7.60 -3.50 17.81
N CYS A 122 -8.59 -3.11 17.01
CA CYS A 122 -8.54 -3.19 15.55
C CYS A 122 -7.34 -2.39 15.01
N MET A 123 -7.17 -1.14 15.44
CA MET A 123 -6.04 -0.29 15.01
C MET A 123 -4.69 -0.89 15.43
N GLN A 124 -4.58 -1.47 16.62
CA GLN A 124 -3.33 -2.10 17.08
C GLN A 124 -2.98 -3.38 16.29
N VAL A 125 -3.98 -4.22 16.00
CA VAL A 125 -3.80 -5.42 15.17
C VAL A 125 -3.37 -5.05 13.75
N PHE A 126 -4.03 -4.08 13.13
CA PHE A 126 -3.66 -3.65 11.78
C PHE A 126 -2.36 -2.84 11.74
N LEU A 127 -2.01 -2.09 12.80
CA LEU A 127 -0.70 -1.46 12.94
C LEU A 127 0.41 -2.51 12.94
N ALA A 128 0.27 -3.57 13.75
CA ALA A 128 1.23 -4.67 13.79
C ALA A 128 1.40 -5.33 12.41
N SER A 129 0.29 -5.60 11.70
CA SER A 129 0.36 -6.17 10.34
C SER A 129 0.99 -5.21 9.34
N SER A 130 0.82 -3.91 9.52
CA SER A 130 1.42 -2.89 8.65
C SER A 130 2.93 -2.75 8.85
N LEU A 131 3.42 -2.97 10.07
CA LEU A 131 4.85 -2.98 10.40
C LEU A 131 5.55 -4.19 9.78
N GLU A 132 4.96 -5.38 9.93
CA GLU A 132 5.47 -6.60 9.28
C GLU A 132 5.60 -6.42 7.76
N ARG A 133 4.67 -5.69 7.15
CA ARG A 133 4.58 -5.43 5.70
C ARG A 133 5.41 -4.24 5.20
N ASP A 134 6.06 -3.48 6.09
CA ASP A 134 6.71 -2.20 5.76
C ASP A 134 5.83 -1.22 5.00
N ASP A 135 4.57 -1.09 5.41
CA ASP A 135 3.66 -0.12 4.79
C ASP A 135 3.60 1.16 5.66
N PRO A 136 4.48 2.15 5.42
CA PRO A 136 4.57 3.33 6.28
C PRO A 136 3.27 4.14 6.30
N GLN A 137 2.47 4.09 5.22
CA GLN A 137 1.22 4.84 5.14
C GLN A 137 0.14 4.22 6.03
N LEU A 138 0.05 2.89 6.03
CA LEU A 138 -0.84 2.21 6.97
C LEU A 138 -0.36 2.37 8.42
N VAL A 139 0.95 2.28 8.66
CA VAL A 139 1.55 2.54 9.99
C VAL A 139 1.17 3.93 10.48
N GLU A 140 1.34 4.96 9.65
CA GLU A 140 1.00 6.33 10.00
C GLU A 140 -0.49 6.50 10.31
N LEU A 141 -1.37 5.96 9.45
CA LEU A 141 -2.81 6.02 9.64
C LEU A 141 -3.24 5.41 10.99
N PHE A 142 -2.85 4.17 11.25
CA PHE A 142 -3.27 3.47 12.47
C PHE A 142 -2.64 4.08 13.72
N LEU A 143 -1.41 4.58 13.63
CA LEU A 143 -0.76 5.27 14.73
C LEU A 143 -1.41 6.63 15.03
N LYS A 144 -1.80 7.40 14.00
CA LYS A 144 -2.54 8.65 14.14
C LYS A 144 -3.89 8.40 14.83
N ALA A 145 -4.60 7.36 14.44
CA ALA A 145 -5.85 6.93 15.07
C ALA A 145 -5.67 6.60 16.57
N LEU A 146 -4.63 5.83 16.92
CA LEU A 146 -4.34 5.45 18.30
C LEU A 146 -3.92 6.63 19.17
N ARG A 147 -3.16 7.57 18.61
CA ARG A 147 -2.81 8.84 19.28
C ARG A 147 -4.02 9.72 19.52
N ALA A 148 -4.90 9.83 18.53
CA ALA A 148 -6.15 10.58 18.66
C ALA A 148 -7.06 10.00 19.76
N LEU A 149 -7.04 8.67 19.94
CA LEU A 149 -7.69 7.99 21.07
C LEU A 149 -6.95 8.10 22.42
N ARG A 150 -5.76 8.69 22.46
CA ARG A 150 -4.88 8.70 23.65
C ARG A 150 -4.62 7.29 24.18
N ALA A 151 -4.35 6.35 23.27
CA ALA A 151 -4.05 4.95 23.58
C ALA A 151 -2.55 4.63 23.37
N PRO A 152 -1.65 5.08 24.26
CA PRO A 152 -0.19 4.94 24.07
C PRO A 152 0.34 3.53 24.37
N GLN A 153 -0.49 2.63 24.91
CA GLN A 153 -0.09 1.31 25.35
C GLN A 153 -0.77 0.23 24.50
N LEU A 154 -0.03 -0.84 24.22
CA LEU A 154 -0.56 -2.03 23.57
C LEU A 154 -1.56 -2.71 24.52
N ASP A 155 -2.75 -3.01 24.02
CA ASP A 155 -3.78 -3.70 24.79
C ASP A 155 -3.32 -5.11 25.18
N ALA A 156 -3.61 -5.55 26.40
CA ALA A 156 -3.15 -6.85 26.90
C ALA A 156 -3.64 -8.04 26.06
N ALA A 157 -4.87 -7.97 25.54
CA ALA A 157 -5.42 -9.02 24.68
C ALA A 157 -4.73 -9.02 23.30
N VAL A 158 -4.40 -7.84 22.77
CA VAL A 158 -3.63 -7.72 21.52
C VAL A 158 -2.21 -8.23 21.72
N LYS A 159 -1.54 -7.83 22.81
CA LYS A 159 -0.20 -8.29 23.17
C LYS A 159 -0.12 -9.82 23.29
N ALA A 160 -1.14 -10.45 23.87
CA ALA A 160 -1.21 -11.91 23.97
C ALA A 160 -1.48 -12.60 22.62
N ALA A 161 -2.12 -11.91 21.67
CA ALA A 161 -2.46 -12.44 20.36
C ALA A 161 -1.36 -12.27 19.30
N LEU A 162 -0.47 -11.28 19.47
CA LEU A 162 0.60 -10.99 18.51
C LEU A 162 1.83 -11.89 18.71
N PRO A 163 2.56 -12.23 17.63
CA PRO A 163 3.89 -12.83 17.74
C PRO A 163 4.84 -11.93 18.55
N ARG A 164 5.74 -12.54 19.34
CA ARG A 164 6.66 -11.78 20.22
C ARG A 164 7.49 -10.71 19.50
N ALA A 165 7.89 -10.97 18.26
CA ALA A 165 8.65 -10.03 17.44
C ALA A 165 7.84 -8.75 17.17
N GLU A 166 6.56 -8.89 16.83
CA GLU A 166 5.68 -7.76 16.51
C GLU A 166 5.28 -6.96 17.75
N VAL A 167 5.18 -7.62 18.92
CA VAL A 167 4.91 -6.91 20.19
C VAL A 167 5.96 -5.82 20.45
N ALA A 168 7.24 -6.15 20.32
CA ALA A 168 8.32 -5.20 20.60
C ALA A 168 8.31 -4.02 19.61
N GLU A 169 8.06 -4.30 18.33
CA GLU A 169 8.03 -3.27 17.29
C GLU A 169 6.83 -2.33 17.44
N VAL A 170 5.66 -2.87 17.77
CA VAL A 170 4.45 -2.08 18.04
C VAL A 170 4.63 -1.22 19.29
N GLU A 171 5.15 -1.78 20.38
CA GLU A 171 5.41 -1.02 21.62
C GLU A 171 6.43 0.11 21.39
N GLU A 172 7.43 -0.13 20.55
CA GLU A 172 8.40 0.88 20.13
C GLU A 172 7.76 2.03 19.34
N VAL A 173 6.96 1.70 18.32
CA VAL A 173 6.29 2.68 17.47
C VAL A 173 5.24 3.47 18.24
N LEU A 174 4.51 2.84 19.17
CA LEU A 174 3.57 3.54 20.04
C LEU A 174 4.27 4.56 20.95
N ARG A 175 5.48 4.23 21.43
CA ARG A 175 6.26 5.11 22.31
C ARG A 175 6.98 6.24 21.56
N ARG A 176 7.64 5.96 20.43
CA ARG A 176 8.48 6.96 19.72
C ARG A 176 7.82 7.60 18.51
N GLY A 177 6.86 6.94 17.88
CA GLY A 177 6.23 7.39 16.65
C GLY A 177 6.69 6.70 15.38
N ALA A 178 5.98 6.97 14.26
CA ALA A 178 6.19 6.30 12.98
C ALA A 178 7.61 6.44 12.42
N GLY A 179 8.33 7.53 12.73
CA GLY A 179 9.72 7.75 12.29
C GLY A 179 10.78 6.86 12.97
N ALA A 180 10.39 5.99 13.90
CA ALA A 180 11.32 5.16 14.68
C ALA A 180 11.64 3.78 14.05
N THR A 181 11.00 3.42 12.94
CA THR A 181 11.11 2.07 12.33
C THR A 181 12.39 1.86 11.51
N SER A 182 13.07 2.92 11.08
CA SER A 182 14.25 2.83 10.20
C SER A 182 15.44 2.10 10.82
N SER A 183 15.56 2.06 12.16
CA SER A 183 16.74 1.49 12.84
C SER A 183 16.60 0.03 13.29
N LEU A 184 15.41 -0.57 13.22
CA LEU A 184 15.17 -1.93 13.76
C LEU A 184 15.49 -3.04 12.76
N ARG A 185 15.31 -2.79 11.46
CA ARG A 185 15.57 -3.79 10.41
C ARG A 185 17.04 -3.95 10.04
N GLU A 186 17.86 -2.93 10.23
CA GLU A 186 19.33 -3.05 10.09
C GLU A 186 19.92 -4.09 11.06
N ARG A 187 19.25 -4.38 12.19
CA ARG A 187 19.70 -5.41 13.14
C ARG A 187 19.26 -6.84 12.80
N ARG A 188 18.36 -7.04 11.83
CA ARG A 188 17.82 -8.37 11.48
C ARG A 188 18.55 -9.02 10.29
N VAL A 189 19.43 -8.28 9.60
CA VAL A 189 20.35 -8.86 8.61
C VAL A 189 21.48 -9.56 9.36
N VAL A 190 21.29 -10.86 9.63
CA VAL A 190 22.39 -11.75 10.03
C VAL A 190 23.35 -11.84 8.83
N PRO A 191 24.65 -11.56 8.97
CA PRO A 191 25.58 -11.74 7.88
C PRO A 191 25.76 -13.25 7.65
N THR A 192 25.13 -13.79 6.62
CA THR A 192 25.52 -15.08 6.05
C THR A 192 26.85 -14.88 5.31
N SER A 193 27.94 -15.05 6.04
CA SER A 193 29.29 -15.18 5.50
C SER A 193 29.42 -16.47 4.72
N GLN A 194 29.36 -16.39 3.38
CA GLN A 194 30.13 -17.23 2.46
C GLN A 194 30.41 -16.44 1.18
N GLU A 195 31.59 -15.84 1.11
CA GLU A 195 32.17 -15.36 -0.15
C GLU A 195 32.24 -16.53 -1.14
N ARG A 196 31.55 -16.41 -2.28
CA ARG A 196 31.89 -17.18 -3.47
C ARG A 196 32.71 -16.30 -4.39
N LYS A 197 33.94 -16.73 -4.60
CA LYS A 197 34.92 -16.17 -5.52
C LYS A 197 34.37 -16.20 -6.97
N PRO A 198 34.54 -15.14 -7.78
CA PRO A 198 34.12 -15.16 -9.18
C PRO A 198 35.07 -16.04 -10.02
N PRO A 199 34.57 -16.80 -11.02
CA PRO A 199 35.43 -17.55 -11.92
C PRO A 199 36.00 -16.65 -13.02
N THR A 200 37.31 -16.73 -13.24
CA THR A 200 38.05 -16.13 -14.36
C THR A 200 37.81 -16.88 -15.69
N PRO A 201 37.91 -16.20 -16.85
CA PRO A 201 37.55 -16.75 -18.17
C PRO A 201 38.77 -17.25 -18.98
N SER A 202 38.54 -18.18 -19.93
CA SER A 202 39.43 -18.45 -21.10
C SER A 202 38.77 -19.47 -22.09
N PRO A 203 39.27 -19.65 -23.34
CA PRO A 203 39.03 -18.78 -24.48
C PRO A 203 38.48 -19.50 -25.75
N ALA A 204 37.90 -18.68 -26.63
CA ALA A 204 37.84 -18.70 -28.12
C ALA A 204 37.71 -20.01 -28.95
N ALA A 205 36.78 -19.96 -29.92
CA ALA A 205 36.95 -20.14 -31.39
C ALA A 205 35.70 -20.82 -31.98
N ALA A 206 34.83 -20.09 -32.72
CA ALA A 206 34.91 -19.79 -34.15
C ALA A 206 34.00 -20.70 -35.00
N SER A 207 32.95 -20.12 -35.60
CA SER A 207 32.67 -20.15 -37.06
C SER A 207 31.26 -19.60 -37.37
N LYS A 208 31.20 -18.53 -38.17
CA LYS A 208 30.05 -18.08 -38.99
C LYS A 208 30.13 -18.81 -40.36
N PRO A 209 29.07 -18.93 -41.21
CA PRO A 209 28.56 -17.84 -42.08
C PRO A 209 27.00 -17.76 -42.23
N SER A 210 26.38 -16.57 -42.25
CA SER A 210 25.88 -15.77 -43.42
C SER A 210 24.40 -16.06 -43.76
N ILE A 211 23.45 -15.13 -43.98
CA ILE A 211 23.32 -13.98 -44.93
C ILE A 211 22.14 -13.09 -44.38
N GLN A 212 22.31 -11.80 -44.04
CA GLN A 212 22.20 -10.54 -44.87
C GLN A 212 20.71 -10.08 -45.07
N ILE A 213 20.21 -8.82 -44.98
CA ILE A 213 20.66 -7.39 -45.06
C ILE A 213 19.49 -6.56 -44.41
N PHE A 214 19.62 -5.46 -43.63
CA PHE A 214 19.98 -4.09 -44.03
C PHE A 214 20.32 -3.19 -42.85
N GLU A 215 21.45 -2.49 -42.99
CA GLU A 215 21.97 -1.43 -42.15
C GLU A 215 21.36 -0.06 -42.51
N PHE A 216 21.20 0.80 -41.50
CA PHE A 216 21.57 2.21 -41.64
C PHE A 216 22.25 2.69 -40.34
N GLY A 217 23.57 2.86 -40.42
CA GLY A 217 24.32 3.99 -39.86
C GLY A 217 24.38 4.16 -38.34
N THR A 218 25.26 3.40 -37.69
CA THR A 218 25.85 3.74 -36.39
C THR A 218 27.18 4.47 -36.58
N SER A 219 27.37 5.58 -35.87
CA SER A 219 28.63 6.18 -35.38
C SER A 219 28.31 7.66 -35.14
N GLU A 220 27.92 8.13 -33.95
CA GLU A 220 28.83 8.54 -32.86
C GLU A 220 28.06 8.85 -31.53
N LEU A 221 27.06 8.05 -31.13
CA LEU A 221 26.28 8.33 -29.89
C LEU A 221 25.96 7.10 -29.03
N TRP A 222 26.86 6.12 -28.99
CA TRP A 222 26.68 4.91 -28.16
C TRP A 222 27.71 4.74 -27.03
N ASP A 223 28.48 5.77 -26.69
CA ASP A 223 29.41 5.75 -25.55
C ASP A 223 28.81 6.26 -24.21
N VAL A 224 27.48 6.31 -24.05
CA VAL A 224 26.84 6.76 -22.78
C VAL A 224 25.89 5.74 -22.16
N LEU A 225 25.81 4.51 -22.70
CA LEU A 225 24.93 3.46 -22.15
C LEU A 225 25.68 2.20 -21.71
N GLU A 226 26.81 2.37 -21.02
CA GLU A 226 27.11 1.57 -19.83
C GLU A 226 26.65 2.36 -18.58
N MET A 227 25.34 2.53 -18.43
CA MET A 227 24.78 2.80 -17.10
C MET A 227 24.76 1.48 -16.34
N SER A 228 25.86 1.19 -15.66
CA SER A 228 25.96 0.09 -14.71
C SER A 228 24.80 0.14 -13.72
N SER A 229 24.30 -1.04 -13.38
CA SER A 229 23.24 -1.35 -12.41
C SER A 229 23.56 -0.96 -10.95
N THR A 230 24.26 0.15 -10.74
CA THR A 230 24.81 0.57 -9.44
C THR A 230 24.46 2.01 -9.02
N GLU A 231 23.71 2.79 -9.82
CA GLU A 231 23.15 4.06 -9.32
C GLU A 231 21.89 3.78 -8.47
N THR A 232 22.00 4.02 -7.17
CA THR A 232 20.88 3.95 -6.22
C THR A 232 19.90 5.10 -6.44
N VAL A 233 18.63 4.92 -6.03
CA VAL A 233 17.57 5.95 -6.01
C VAL A 233 18.05 7.30 -5.46
N GLY A 234 19.02 7.29 -4.53
CA GLY A 234 19.64 8.50 -3.97
C GLY A 234 20.47 9.33 -4.97
N SER A 235 21.11 8.72 -5.97
CA SER A 235 21.89 9.44 -7.00
C SER A 235 20.98 10.24 -7.94
N MET A 236 19.82 9.67 -8.29
CA MET A 236 18.79 10.37 -9.07
C MET A 236 18.15 11.53 -8.28
N GLU A 237 17.87 11.34 -6.99
CA GLU A 237 17.35 12.42 -6.13
C GLU A 237 18.31 13.62 -6.01
N GLN A 238 19.62 13.38 -5.95
CA GLN A 238 20.62 14.44 -5.89
C GLN A 238 20.69 15.24 -7.21
N LYS A 239 20.60 14.57 -8.36
CA LYS A 239 20.54 15.23 -9.68
C LYS A 239 19.26 16.09 -9.82
N ILE A 240 18.13 15.63 -9.27
CA ILE A 240 16.84 16.35 -9.29
C ILE A 240 16.88 17.60 -8.40
N ARG A 241 17.51 17.55 -7.22
CA ARG A 241 17.65 18.73 -6.32
C ARG A 241 18.55 19.83 -6.87
N GLY A 242 19.41 19.53 -7.86
CA GLY A 242 20.32 20.49 -8.49
C GLY A 242 19.73 21.28 -9.67
N SER A 243 18.54 20.91 -10.17
CA SER A 243 17.91 21.59 -11.30
C SER A 243 17.24 22.91 -10.87
N ARG A 244 17.60 24.02 -11.53
CA ARG A 244 17.10 25.38 -11.24
C ARG A 244 15.60 25.57 -11.55
N THR A 245 14.92 24.59 -12.15
CA THR A 245 13.51 24.70 -12.55
C THR A 245 12.52 24.08 -11.56
N TRP A 246 12.97 23.59 -10.40
CA TRP A 246 12.09 22.90 -9.44
C TRP A 246 11.53 23.82 -8.33
N PRO A 247 10.21 23.79 -8.04
CA PRO A 247 9.64 24.46 -6.88
C PRO A 247 10.10 23.78 -5.58
N ARG A 248 10.58 24.56 -4.61
CA ARG A 248 11.18 24.06 -3.34
C ARG A 248 10.22 23.31 -2.39
N ASN A 249 8.96 23.12 -2.80
CA ASN A 249 7.86 22.71 -1.91
C ASN A 249 7.17 21.40 -2.34
N VAL A 250 7.78 20.58 -3.21
CA VAL A 250 7.23 19.27 -3.58
C VAL A 250 7.94 18.19 -2.78
N GLU A 251 7.28 17.72 -1.72
CA GLU A 251 7.75 16.64 -0.87
C GLU A 251 7.63 15.30 -1.62
N LEU A 252 8.72 14.55 -1.73
CA LEU A 252 8.88 13.29 -2.49
C LEU A 252 8.00 12.11 -2.00
N GLN A 253 7.10 12.33 -1.05
CA GLN A 253 6.40 11.28 -0.29
C GLN A 253 5.24 10.58 -1.01
N LEU A 254 4.82 11.04 -2.20
CA LEU A 254 3.63 10.52 -2.88
C LEU A 254 3.87 9.30 -3.81
N ILE A 255 5.03 8.65 -3.72
CA ILE A 255 5.46 7.73 -4.77
C ILE A 255 5.18 6.24 -4.54
N LEU A 256 5.10 5.77 -3.29
CA LEU A 256 5.03 4.33 -3.00
C LEU A 256 3.66 3.95 -2.41
N LEU A 257 2.70 3.63 -3.28
CA LEU A 257 1.46 2.93 -2.88
C LEU A 257 1.30 1.65 -3.69
N PRO A 258 1.39 0.47 -3.06
CA PRO A 258 1.03 -0.81 -3.67
C PRO A 258 -0.43 -1.14 -3.34
N SER A 259 -1.34 -0.98 -4.31
CA SER A 259 -2.68 -1.57 -4.27
C SER A 259 -3.09 -2.09 -5.63
N ALA A 260 -3.43 -3.39 -5.72
CA ALA A 260 -3.96 -4.10 -6.89
C ALA A 260 -3.03 -4.17 -8.13
N LYS A 261 -2.36 -5.30 -8.39
CA LYS A 261 -1.44 -5.44 -9.55
C LYS A 261 -2.06 -5.08 -10.92
N SER A 262 -3.39 -5.18 -11.12
CA SER A 262 -4.03 -4.76 -12.39
C SER A 262 -4.51 -3.30 -12.41
N ASN A 263 -5.11 -2.80 -11.33
CA ASN A 263 -5.62 -1.42 -11.27
C ASN A 263 -4.53 -0.38 -10.94
N ASN A 264 -3.41 -0.76 -10.31
CA ASN A 264 -2.25 0.13 -10.15
C ASN A 264 -1.57 0.34 -11.51
N CYS A 265 -1.34 -0.75 -12.24
CA CYS A 265 -0.62 -0.72 -13.50
C CYS A 265 -1.26 0.25 -14.52
N ILE A 266 -2.57 0.10 -14.77
CA ILE A 266 -3.30 0.97 -15.71
C ILE A 266 -3.29 2.44 -15.29
N LEU A 267 -3.44 2.72 -13.99
CA LEU A 267 -3.41 4.09 -13.47
C LEU A 267 -2.01 4.71 -13.58
N ARG A 268 -0.94 3.96 -13.26
CA ARG A 268 0.45 4.43 -13.41
C ARG A 268 0.76 4.74 -14.86
N PHE A 269 0.36 3.87 -15.78
CA PHE A 269 0.55 4.10 -17.21
C PHE A 269 -0.27 5.29 -17.72
N THR A 270 -1.51 5.47 -17.24
CA THR A 270 -2.35 6.63 -17.58
C THR A 270 -1.74 7.97 -17.10
N VAL A 271 -1.03 7.96 -15.99
CA VAL A 271 -0.32 9.15 -15.50
C VAL A 271 0.90 9.46 -16.37
N PHE A 272 1.63 8.43 -16.81
CA PHE A 272 2.68 8.58 -17.80
C PHE A 272 2.13 9.14 -19.12
N THR A 273 1.05 8.56 -19.66
CA THR A 273 0.50 8.97 -20.96
C THR A 273 0.08 10.44 -20.97
N ARG A 274 -0.60 10.85 -19.89
CA ARG A 274 -0.94 12.26 -19.66
C ARG A 274 0.30 13.15 -19.60
N CYS A 275 1.31 12.78 -18.79
CA CYS A 275 2.55 13.56 -18.66
C CYS A 275 3.21 13.75 -20.02
N ALA A 276 3.37 12.67 -20.76
CA ALA A 276 4.02 12.67 -22.05
C ALA A 276 3.24 13.46 -23.11
N ARG A 277 1.90 13.52 -23.02
CA ARG A 277 1.06 14.39 -23.85
C ARG A 277 1.22 15.88 -23.51
N GLU A 278 1.42 16.21 -22.23
CA GLU A 278 1.53 17.60 -21.74
C GLU A 278 2.97 18.17 -21.88
N LEU A 279 3.99 17.35 -21.65
CA LEU A 279 5.39 17.78 -21.53
C LEU A 279 6.36 17.13 -22.54
N GLY A 280 5.91 16.07 -23.23
CA GLY A 280 6.76 15.24 -24.09
C GLY A 280 7.39 14.05 -23.35
N GLU A 281 7.64 12.96 -24.09
CA GLU A 281 8.17 11.70 -23.54
C GLU A 281 9.61 11.82 -23.03
N GLU A 282 10.38 12.73 -23.61
CA GLU A 282 11.77 12.96 -23.24
C GLU A 282 11.95 13.74 -21.93
N ASP A 283 10.88 14.35 -21.42
CA ASP A 283 10.89 15.08 -20.17
C ASP A 283 11.20 14.14 -18.99
N THR A 284 12.08 14.60 -18.10
CA THR A 284 12.56 13.80 -16.95
C THR A 284 11.39 13.36 -16.04
N ARG A 285 10.34 14.19 -15.91
CA ARG A 285 9.13 13.87 -15.14
C ARG A 285 8.39 12.70 -15.79
N CYS A 286 8.30 12.67 -17.11
CA CYS A 286 7.55 11.64 -17.81
C CYS A 286 8.32 10.31 -17.85
N LYS A 287 9.65 10.36 -18.03
CA LYS A 287 10.53 9.19 -17.83
C LYS A 287 10.36 8.58 -16.44
N TYR A 288 10.24 9.42 -15.42
CA TYR A 288 9.99 8.96 -14.07
C TYR A 288 8.60 8.33 -13.87
N GLN A 289 7.54 8.89 -14.46
CA GLN A 289 6.22 8.26 -14.40
C GLN A 289 6.18 6.91 -15.14
N TYR A 290 6.92 6.79 -16.26
CA TYR A 290 7.07 5.53 -16.98
C TYR A 290 7.79 4.48 -16.13
N TYR A 291 8.89 4.85 -15.46
CA TYR A 291 9.58 3.98 -14.51
C TYR A 291 8.64 3.45 -13.41
N ARG A 292 7.77 4.31 -12.86
CA ARG A 292 6.77 3.88 -11.86
C ARG A 292 5.75 2.90 -12.42
N ALA A 293 5.41 3.01 -13.71
CA ALA A 293 4.58 2.02 -14.40
C ALA A 293 5.33 0.69 -14.53
N GLN A 294 6.61 0.70 -14.93
CA GLN A 294 7.48 -0.49 -14.99
C GLN A 294 7.59 -1.24 -13.65
N CYS A 295 7.58 -0.54 -12.52
CA CYS A 295 7.61 -1.20 -11.21
C CYS A 295 6.32 -1.98 -10.86
N THR A 296 5.24 -1.80 -11.61
CA THR A 296 3.91 -2.35 -11.27
C THR A 296 3.23 -3.12 -12.40
N CYS A 297 3.60 -2.87 -13.64
CA CYS A 297 3.04 -3.51 -14.83
C CYS A 297 3.90 -4.68 -15.32
N PRO A 298 3.28 -5.78 -15.82
CA PRO A 298 4.00 -6.76 -16.64
C PRO A 298 4.63 -6.09 -17.87
N GLU A 299 5.83 -6.53 -18.26
CA GLU A 299 6.57 -5.99 -19.41
C GLU A 299 5.77 -6.10 -20.71
N SER A 300 5.16 -7.26 -20.98
CA SER A 300 4.32 -7.47 -22.17
C SER A 300 3.15 -6.48 -22.26
N GLN A 301 2.58 -6.08 -21.12
CA GLN A 301 1.46 -5.12 -21.09
C GLN A 301 1.95 -3.70 -21.42
N LEU A 302 3.17 -3.34 -21.00
CA LEU A 302 3.77 -2.05 -21.31
C LEU A 302 4.17 -1.97 -22.78
N GLU A 303 4.75 -3.03 -23.33
CA GLU A 303 5.08 -3.13 -24.75
C GLU A 303 3.83 -2.94 -25.61
N ASP A 304 2.75 -3.68 -25.33
CA ASP A 304 1.47 -3.54 -26.04
C ASP A 304 0.96 -2.09 -26.00
N TRP A 305 0.93 -1.46 -24.82
CA TRP A 305 0.42 -0.10 -24.68
C TRP A 305 1.32 0.97 -25.31
N MET A 306 2.64 0.81 -25.26
CA MET A 306 3.59 1.68 -25.94
C MET A 306 3.48 1.55 -27.46
N GLU A 307 3.27 0.34 -27.97
CA GLU A 307 3.05 0.09 -29.39
C GLU A 307 1.74 0.74 -29.87
N HIS A 308 0.66 0.60 -29.10
CA HIS A 308 -0.60 1.30 -29.37
C HIS A 308 -0.46 2.82 -29.34
N ARG A 309 0.41 3.35 -28.46
CA ARG A 309 0.70 4.79 -28.34
C ARG A 309 1.48 5.31 -29.54
N ALA A 310 2.52 4.59 -29.98
CA ALA A 310 3.27 4.90 -31.19
C ALA A 310 2.37 4.92 -32.45
N ARG A 311 1.33 4.07 -32.48
CA ARG A 311 0.31 4.04 -33.54
C ARG A 311 -0.83 5.06 -33.38
N GLY A 312 -0.87 5.81 -32.27
CA GLY A 312 -1.96 6.76 -31.97
C GLY A 312 -3.31 6.12 -31.61
N SER A 313 -3.32 4.83 -31.26
CA SER A 313 -4.53 4.03 -30.96
C SER A 313 -4.74 3.76 -29.46
N CYS A 314 -3.86 4.29 -28.60
CA CYS A 314 -3.92 4.04 -27.17
C CYS A 314 -5.06 4.83 -26.50
N HIS A 315 -6.11 4.12 -26.08
CA HIS A 315 -7.27 4.72 -25.39
C HIS A 315 -6.90 5.44 -24.07
N LEU A 316 -5.80 5.05 -23.42
CA LEU A 316 -5.29 5.67 -22.19
C LEU A 316 -4.72 7.08 -22.42
N ASP A 317 -4.42 7.43 -23.67
CA ASP A 317 -3.95 8.77 -24.07
C ASP A 317 -5.11 9.78 -24.23
N VAL A 318 -6.34 9.27 -24.32
CA VAL A 318 -7.57 10.04 -24.59
C VAL A 318 -8.50 10.11 -23.37
N LEU A 319 -8.14 9.44 -22.26
CA LEU A 319 -8.99 9.42 -21.07
C LEU A 319 -9.21 10.83 -20.50
N PRO A 320 -10.45 11.19 -20.13
CA PRO A 320 -10.77 12.53 -19.67
C PRO A 320 -10.15 12.82 -18.29
N ASP A 321 -9.67 14.04 -18.11
CA ASP A 321 -8.98 14.54 -16.90
C ASP A 321 -9.71 14.26 -15.59
N ARG A 322 -11.05 14.14 -15.61
CA ARG A 322 -11.88 13.78 -14.45
C ARG A 322 -11.44 12.46 -13.79
N SER A 323 -10.95 11.52 -14.58
CA SER A 323 -10.53 10.19 -14.12
C SER A 323 -9.18 10.21 -13.40
N THR A 324 -8.42 11.31 -13.49
CA THR A 324 -7.09 11.48 -12.89
C THR A 324 -7.01 12.72 -11.98
N VAL A 325 -8.14 13.33 -11.60
CA VAL A 325 -8.19 14.54 -10.74
C VAL A 325 -7.46 14.35 -9.41
N HIS A 326 -7.56 13.15 -8.83
CA HIS A 326 -6.89 12.77 -7.57
C HIS A 326 -5.38 12.54 -7.73
N VAL A 327 -4.86 12.60 -8.97
CA VAL A 327 -3.45 12.43 -9.31
C VAL A 327 -2.82 13.74 -9.82
N LYS A 328 -3.57 14.86 -9.76
CA LYS A 328 -3.05 16.20 -10.05
C LYS A 328 -2.07 16.60 -8.94
N GLN A 329 -0.80 16.72 -9.29
CA GLN A 329 0.26 17.31 -8.47
C GLN A 329 0.50 18.74 -8.91
#